data_AF-R0KZF2-F1
#
_entry.id   AF-R0KZF2-F1
#
_cell.length_a   1.000
_cell.length_b   1.000
_cell.length_c   1.000
_cell.angle_alpha   90.00
_cell.angle_beta   90.00
_cell.angle_gamma   90.00
#
_symmetry.space_group_name_H-M   'P 1'
#
loop_
_entity.id
_entity.type
_entity.pdbx_description
1 polymer ?
#
loop_
_entity_poly.entity_id
_entity_poly.type
_entity_poly.pdbx_seq_one_letter_code
_entity_poly.pdbx_strand_id
1 'polypeptide(L)' 'ALSGATAGILGLSGLHGFVFYFLASVLLSVLLVLKAGRRWNKYFKSRRPLFTGGLIGGLFTYVLFWTFLYGMVHVY' A
#
# COMPACT_ATOMS: atom_id res chain seq x y z
N ALA A 1 -2.17 -5.52 0.48
CA ALA A 1 -3.35 -6.41 0.36
C ALA A 1 -4.64 -5.61 0.28
N LEU A 2 -5.09 -4.92 1.34
CA LEU A 2 -6.36 -4.17 1.35
C LEU A 2 -6.48 -3.10 0.23
N SER A 3 -5.40 -2.37 -0.01
CA SER A 3 -5.33 -1.38 -1.10
C SER A 3 -5.41 -2.02 -2.50
N GLY A 4 -4.84 -3.22 -2.68
CA GLY A 4 -4.92 -3.95 -3.95
C GLY A 4 -6.33 -4.48 -4.20
N ALA A 5 -7.01 -4.92 -3.14
CA ALA A 5 -8.38 -5.39 -3.25
C ALA A 5 -9.37 -4.27 -3.62
N THR A 6 -9.22 -3.11 -2.99
CA THR A 6 -10.04 -1.93 -3.31
C THR A 6 -9.78 -1.41 -4.72
N ALA A 7 -8.52 -1.38 -5.18
CA ALA A 7 -8.19 -1.03 -6.57
C ALA A 7 -8.76 -2.03 -7.60
N GLY A 8 -8.76 -3.32 -7.28
CA GLY A 8 -9.33 -4.38 -8.13
C GLY A 8 -10.85 -4.29 -8.25
N ILE A 9 -11.56 -4.07 -7.13
CA ILE A 9 -13.03 -3.91 -7.11
C ILE A 9 -13.46 -2.64 -7.85
N LEU A 10 -12.71 -1.55 -7.70
CA LEU A 10 -13.00 -0.29 -8.38
C LEU A 10 -12.69 -0.32 -9.90
N GLY A 11 -12.06 -1.39 -10.41
CA GLY A 11 -11.75 -1.50 -11.83
C GLY A 11 -10.68 -0.52 -12.32
N LEU A 12 -9.94 0.13 -11.42
CA LEU A 12 -8.95 1.15 -11.76
C LEU A 12 -7.80 0.48 -12.53
N SER A 13 -7.66 0.84 -13.81
CA SER A 13 -6.70 0.23 -14.74
C SER A 13 -5.49 1.14 -15.00
N GLY A 14 -4.32 0.50 -15.20
CA GLY A 14 -3.07 1.18 -15.58
C GLY A 14 -2.51 2.13 -14.51
N LEU A 15 -2.33 3.40 -14.86
CA LEU A 15 -1.65 4.41 -14.03
C LEU A 15 -2.39 4.71 -12.72
N HIS A 16 -3.72 4.67 -12.73
CA HIS A 16 -4.51 5.01 -11.54
C HIS A 16 -4.33 3.99 -10.41
N GLY A 17 -4.18 2.70 -10.74
CA GLY A 17 -3.83 1.67 -9.77
C GLY A 17 -2.46 1.90 -9.14
N PHE A 18 -1.47 2.36 -9.91
CA PHE A 18 -0.15 2.70 -9.37
C PHE A 18 -0.18 3.91 -8.44
N VAL A 19 -0.95 4.95 -8.80
CA VAL A 19 -1.15 6.13 -7.95
C VAL A 19 -1.83 5.75 -6.64
N PHE A 20 -2.85 4.88 -6.68
CA PHE A 20 -3.56 4.42 -5.49
C PHE A 20 -2.64 3.66 -4.52
N TYR A 21 -1.73 2.85 -5.04
CA TYR A 21 -0.72 2.17 -4.23
C TYR A 21 0.20 3.17 -3.50
N PHE A 22 0.69 4.19 -4.22
CA PHE A 22 1.55 5.21 -3.63
C PHE A 22 0.81 6.00 -2.54
N LEU A 23 -0.45 6.37 -2.80
CA LEU A 23 -1.32 7.06 -1.86
C LEU A 23 -1.56 6.23 -0.59
N ALA A 24 -1.86 4.93 -0.74
CA ALA A 24 -2.05 4.01 0.36
C ALA A 24 -0.78 3.83 1.20
N SER A 25 0.39 3.79 0.56
CA SER A 25 1.66 3.66 1.28
C SER A 25 2.02 4.93 2.06
N VAL A 26 1.77 6.11 1.47
CA VAL A 26 1.91 7.40 2.18
C VAL A 26 0.95 7.45 3.37
N LEU A 27 -0.32 7.09 3.18
CA LEU A 27 -1.32 7.06 4.24
C LEU A 27 -0.90 6.13 5.38
N LEU A 28 -0.41 4.93 5.06
CA LEU A 28 0.05 3.96 6.04
C LEU A 28 1.25 4.48 6.82
N SER A 29 2.17 5.18 6.14
CA SER A 29 3.30 5.82 6.80
C SER A 29 2.87 6.96 7.72
N VAL A 30 1.89 7.79 7.31
CA VAL A 30 1.29 8.83 8.17
C VAL A 30 0.57 8.21 9.38
N LEU A 31 -0.15 7.10 9.20
CA LEU A 31 -0.78 6.37 10.30
C LEU A 31 0.25 5.82 11.29
N LEU A 32 1.34 5.25 10.79
CA LEU A 32 2.46 4.80 11.63
C LEU A 32 3.11 5.96 12.39
N VAL A 33 3.27 7.10 11.73
CA VAL A 33 3.78 8.34 12.32
C VAL A 33 2.91 8.80 13.50
N LEU A 34 1.60 8.86 13.27
CA LEU A 34 0.62 9.27 14.27
C LEU A 34 0.56 8.25 15.42
N LYS A 35 0.58 6.95 15.12
CA LYS A 35 0.53 5.89 16.12
C LYS A 35 1.81 5.77 16.95
N ALA A 36 2.97 6.09 16.38
CA ALA A 36 4.25 6.07 17.09
C ALA A 36 4.45 7.24 18.09
N GLY A 37 3.63 8.30 18.01
CA GLY A 37 3.53 9.34 19.05
C GLY A 37 4.84 10.05 19.43
N ARG A 38 5.01 10.45 20.70
CA ARG A 38 6.19 11.20 21.19
C ARG A 38 7.47 10.35 21.39
N ARG A 39 7.39 9.02 21.26
CA ARG A 39 8.52 8.07 21.53
C ARG A 39 9.17 7.48 20.28
N TRP A 40 9.16 8.24 19.18
CA TRP A 40 9.82 7.85 17.93
C TRP A 40 11.26 7.39 18.07
N ASN A 41 12.02 8.03 18.95
CA ASN A 41 13.45 7.81 19.11
C ASN A 41 13.80 6.44 19.75
N LYS A 42 12.82 5.75 20.36
CA LYS A 42 13.04 4.45 21.02
C LYS A 42 12.71 3.24 20.13
N TYR A 43 11.92 3.43 19.08
CA TYR A 43 11.40 2.34 18.23
C TYR A 43 11.89 2.39 16.78
N PHE A 44 12.32 3.56 16.28
CA PHE A 44 12.78 3.69 14.89
C PHE A 44 14.15 4.38 14.80
N LYS A 45 15.19 3.60 14.49
CA LYS A 45 16.57 4.07 14.28
C LYS A 45 16.72 4.90 12.98
N SER A 46 15.80 4.74 12.01
CA SER A 46 15.76 5.53 10.77
C SER A 46 14.39 5.45 10.08
N ARG A 47 13.94 6.56 9.46
CA ARG A 47 12.67 6.65 8.69
C ARG A 47 12.76 5.94 7.33
N ARG A 48 13.97 5.80 6.78
CA ARG A 48 14.22 5.30 5.42
C ARG A 48 13.82 3.83 5.24
N PRO A 49 14.23 2.87 6.10
CA PRO A 49 13.88 1.44 5.93
C PRO A 49 12.39 1.13 6.12
N LEU A 50 11.66 1.95 6.87
CA LEU A 50 10.20 1.87 7.02
C LEU A 50 9.50 2.08 5.68
N PHE A 51 9.90 3.13 4.97
CA PHE A 51 9.36 3.45 3.66
C PHE A 51 9.90 2.47 2.60
N THR A 52 11.21 2.30 2.47
CA THR A 52 11.77 1.50 1.37
C THR A 52 11.53 0.00 1.53
N GLY A 53 11.62 -0.54 2.74
CA GLY A 53 11.35 -1.95 3.00
C GLY A 53 9.86 -2.31 2.90
N GLY A 54 9.00 -1.45 3.47
CA GLY A 54 7.54 -1.65 3.43
C GLY A 54 6.92 -1.45 2.05
N LEU A 55 7.42 -0.48 1.27
CA LEU A 55 6.99 -0.27 -0.12
C LEU A 55 7.35 -1.47 -0.98
N ILE A 56 8.63 -1.81 -1.13
CA ILE A 56 9.05 -2.84 -2.09
C ILE A 56 8.44 -4.21 -1.71
N GLY A 57 8.40 -4.55 -0.42
CA GLY A 57 7.77 -5.79 0.05
C GLY A 57 6.26 -5.83 -0.17
N GLY A 58 5.57 -4.69 -0.02
CA GLY A 58 4.11 -4.60 -0.19
C GLY A 58 3.64 -4.52 -1.66
N LEU A 59 4.53 -4.23 -2.60
CA LEU A 59 4.20 -3.98 -4.00
C LEU A 59 3.76 -5.27 -4.71
N PHE A 60 4.48 -6.37 -4.53
CA PHE A 60 4.09 -7.67 -5.11
C PHE A 60 2.71 -8.13 -4.62
N THR A 61 2.46 -8.03 -3.31
CA THR A 61 1.16 -8.39 -2.73
C THR A 61 0.06 -7.45 -3.21
N TYR A 62 0.35 -6.18 -3.46
CA TYR A 62 -0.61 -5.24 -4.03
C TYR A 62 -1.03 -5.66 -5.44
N VAL A 63 -0.05 -5.89 -6.33
CA VAL A 63 -0.30 -6.25 -7.73
C VAL A 63 -1.06 -7.58 -7.83
N LEU A 64 -0.70 -8.57 -6.99
CA LEU A 64 -1.36 -9.87 -6.98
C LEU A 64 -2.85 -9.77 -6.62
N PHE A 65 -3.19 -9.03 -5.57
CA PHE A 65 -4.61 -8.82 -5.19
C PHE A 65 -5.36 -7.95 -6.21
N TRP A 66 -4.69 -6.98 -6.81
CA TRP A 66 -5.29 -6.08 -7.80
C TRP A 66 -5.71 -6.85 -9.06
N THR A 67 -4.81 -7.64 -9.65
CA THR A 67 -5.13 -8.42 -10.86
C THR A 67 -6.10 -9.56 -10.57
N PHE A 68 -5.97 -10.22 -9.41
CA PHE A 68 -6.87 -11.29 -9.00
C PHE A 68 -8.32 -10.82 -8.88
N LEU A 69 -8.55 -9.72 -8.15
CA LEU A 69 -9.91 -9.19 -7.97
C LEU A 69 -10.45 -8.53 -9.24
N TYR A 70 -9.61 -7.87 -10.02
CA TYR A 70 -10.01 -7.36 -11.34
C TYR A 70 -10.50 -8.50 -12.25
N GLY A 71 -9.79 -9.62 -12.28
CA GLY A 71 -10.20 -10.82 -13.03
C GLY A 71 -11.52 -11.42 -12.51
N MET A 72 -11.76 -11.42 -11.21
CA MET A 72 -13.02 -11.96 -10.67
C MET A 72 -14.24 -11.06 -10.88
N VAL A 73 -14.09 -9.73 -10.87
CA VAL A 73 -15.23 -8.79 -10.93
C VAL A 73 -15.53 -8.31 -12.35
N HIS A 74 -14.51 -8.18 -13.20
CA HIS A 74 -14.66 -7.60 -14.54
C HIS A 74 -14.59 -8.62 -15.67
N VAL A 75 -14.05 -9.83 -15.44
CA VAL A 75 -13.89 -10.86 -16.48
C VAL A 75 -14.90 -11.99 -16.32
N TYR A 76 -15.22 -12.36 -15.07
CA TYR A 76 -16.28 -13.31 -14.73
C TYR A 76 -17.57 -12.59 -14.36
#